data_AF-A0A832GVI8-F1
#
_entry.id   AF-A0A832GVI8-F1
#
_cell.length_a   1.000
_cell.length_b   1.000
_cell.length_c   1.000
_cell.angle_alpha   90.00
_cell.angle_beta   90.00
_cell.angle_gamma   90.00
#
_symmetry.space_group_name_H-M   'P 1'
#
loop_
_entity.id
_entity.type
_entity.pdbx_description
1 polymer ?
#
loop_
_entity_poly.entity_id
_entity_poly.type
_entity_poly.pdbx_seq_one_letter_code
_entity_poly.pdbx_strand_id
1 'polypeptide(L)'
;MGPQHPSTHGVLRLFLTLEGEIVKDVKPYIGYLHRCFEKHSEAMTYPQVIPYTDRMDYLNSMSNEWSYVLGVERLMGIEVPERVEYIRVIMAELQRIASHLVALGTYGNDAGAFTPFLYSFIDREKILELFEITCGARLLYNYFWIGGLSHDIPPDFQSKVKKFIKEFEPNIKMYNDLLSYNKIFIERTANT
;
A
#
# COMPACT_ATOMS: atom_id res chain seq x y z
N MET A 1 -11.57 -22.79 -3.62
CA MET A 1 -10.22 -22.19 -3.58
C MET A 1 -9.74 -22.17 -2.12
N GLY A 2 -8.59 -22.79 -1.83
CA GLY A 2 -8.10 -22.97 -0.46
C GLY A 2 -7.44 -21.71 0.13
N PRO A 3 -7.23 -21.66 1.46
CA PRO A 3 -6.64 -20.50 2.15
C PRO A 3 -5.16 -20.27 1.81
N GLN A 4 -4.48 -21.28 1.28
CA GLN A 4 -3.12 -21.20 0.76
C GLN A 4 -3.19 -21.41 -0.75
N HIS A 5 -3.30 -20.32 -1.51
CA HIS A 5 -3.29 -20.34 -2.97
C HIS A 5 -2.57 -19.09 -3.50
N PRO A 6 -1.74 -19.17 -4.56
CA PRO A 6 -1.00 -18.01 -5.06
C PRO A 6 -1.88 -16.78 -5.37
N SER A 7 -3.04 -17.00 -5.99
CA SER A 7 -3.97 -15.93 -6.38
C SER A 7 -4.84 -15.36 -5.24
N THR A 8 -4.63 -15.77 -3.98
CA THR A 8 -5.35 -15.19 -2.84
C THR A 8 -4.61 -14.04 -2.16
N HIS A 9 -3.37 -13.76 -2.56
CA HIS A 9 -2.51 -12.67 -2.05
C HIS A 9 -2.58 -12.50 -0.53
N GLY A 10 -2.41 -13.61 0.19
CA GLY A 10 -2.64 -13.68 1.63
C GLY A 10 -3.53 -14.86 1.97
N VAL A 11 -4.35 -14.70 3.01
CA VAL A 11 -5.14 -15.80 3.60
C VAL A 11 -6.62 -15.57 3.34
N LEU A 12 -7.12 -16.13 2.25
CA LEU A 12 -8.52 -16.04 1.85
C LEU A 12 -9.03 -17.41 1.41
N ARG A 13 -10.16 -17.85 1.97
CA ARG A 13 -10.83 -19.08 1.53
C ARG A 13 -12.10 -18.72 0.80
N LEU A 14 -12.23 -19.17 -0.44
CA LEU A 14 -13.46 -19.01 -1.23
C LEU A 14 -14.11 -20.39 -1.41
N PHE A 15 -15.32 -20.52 -0.86
CA PHE A 15 -16.17 -21.67 -1.12
C PHE A 15 -17.02 -21.39 -2.35
N LEU A 16 -16.73 -22.10 -3.44
CA LEU A 16 -17.32 -21.87 -4.75
C LEU A 16 -18.33 -22.98 -5.03
N THR A 17 -19.53 -22.59 -5.45
CA THR A 17 -20.52 -23.49 -6.04
C THR A 17 -20.47 -23.31 -7.55
N LEU A 18 -20.16 -24.38 -8.27
CA LEU A 18 -19.94 -24.34 -9.72
C LEU A 18 -20.98 -25.20 -10.45
N GLU A 19 -21.45 -24.71 -11.60
CA GLU A 19 -22.15 -25.51 -12.60
C GLU A 19 -21.27 -25.57 -13.85
N GLY A 20 -20.49 -26.63 -13.99
CA GLY A 20 -19.41 -26.69 -14.99
C GLY A 20 -18.35 -25.63 -14.72
N GLU A 21 -18.10 -24.76 -15.70
CA GLU A 21 -17.15 -23.63 -15.60
C GLU A 21 -17.81 -22.34 -15.05
N ILE A 22 -19.13 -22.34 -14.87
CA ILE A 22 -19.88 -21.16 -14.42
C ILE A 22 -19.95 -21.14 -12.90
N VAL A 23 -19.50 -20.03 -12.31
CA VAL A 23 -19.66 -19.77 -10.87
C VAL A 23 -21.11 -19.39 -10.57
N LYS A 24 -21.79 -20.19 -9.75
CA LYS A 24 -23.18 -19.94 -9.33
C LYS A 24 -23.27 -19.19 -8.01
N ASP A 25 -22.38 -19.49 -7.09
CA ASP A 25 -22.33 -18.85 -5.77
C ASP A 25 -20.89 -18.85 -5.25
N VAL A 26 -20.56 -17.82 -4.48
CA VAL A 26 -19.26 -17.64 -3.83
C VAL A 26 -19.50 -17.21 -2.38
N LYS A 27 -19.04 -18.02 -1.44
CA LYS A 27 -19.01 -17.67 -0.02
C LYS A 27 -17.57 -17.40 0.42
N PRO A 28 -17.18 -16.13 0.63
CA PRO A 28 -15.87 -15.79 1.16
C PRO A 28 -15.82 -16.07 2.67
N TYR A 29 -14.85 -16.87 3.08
CA TYR A 29 -14.49 -17.07 4.48
C TYR A 29 -13.28 -16.19 4.80
N ILE A 30 -13.54 -15.14 5.57
CA ILE A 30 -12.55 -14.17 6.04
C ILE A 30 -12.24 -14.40 7.53
N GLY A 31 -11.27 -13.66 8.07
CA GLY A 31 -10.95 -13.68 9.50
C GLY A 31 -9.75 -14.55 9.88
N TYR A 32 -9.13 -15.26 8.93
CA TYR A 32 -7.89 -16.01 9.17
C TYR A 32 -6.72 -15.13 9.64
N LEU A 33 -6.74 -13.84 9.31
CA LEU A 33 -5.77 -12.83 9.77
C LEU A 33 -6.35 -11.90 10.86
N HIS A 34 -7.52 -12.22 11.43
CA HIS A 34 -8.09 -11.41 12.50
C HIS A 34 -7.25 -11.57 13.77
N ARG A 35 -6.74 -10.45 14.28
CA ARG A 35 -5.83 -10.39 15.44
C ARG A 35 -6.38 -9.53 16.59
N CYS A 36 -7.67 -9.20 16.56
CA CYS A 36 -8.34 -8.37 17.56
C CYS A 36 -7.62 -7.04 17.83
N PHE A 37 -7.14 -6.35 16.78
CA PHE A 37 -6.37 -5.11 16.94
C PHE A 37 -7.14 -4.04 17.71
N GLU A 38 -8.42 -3.86 17.38
CA GLU A 38 -9.33 -2.94 18.08
C GLU A 38 -9.36 -3.22 19.59
N LYS A 39 -9.41 -4.51 19.99
CA LYS A 39 -9.44 -4.89 21.40
C LYS A 39 -8.13 -4.57 22.12
N HIS A 40 -7.00 -4.69 21.45
CA HIS A 40 -5.70 -4.30 22.02
C HIS A 40 -5.61 -2.79 22.15
N SER A 41 -6.13 -2.04 21.17
CA SER A 41 -6.13 -0.58 21.17
C SER A 41 -6.91 0.02 22.35
N GLU A 42 -7.98 -0.64 22.83
CA GLU A 42 -8.72 -0.21 24.03
C GLU A 42 -7.86 -0.18 25.31
N ALA A 43 -6.84 -1.04 25.39
CA ALA A 43 -5.95 -1.14 26.56
C ALA A 43 -4.68 -0.28 26.43
N MET A 44 -4.52 0.43 25.32
CA MET A 44 -3.32 1.18 24.98
C MET A 44 -3.58 2.68 24.94
N THR A 45 -2.52 3.46 25.16
CA THR A 45 -2.56 4.91 24.96
C THR A 45 -2.59 5.26 23.47
N TYR A 46 -3.12 6.43 23.12
CA TYR A 46 -3.25 6.85 21.71
C TYR A 46 -1.95 6.71 20.88
N PRO A 47 -0.75 7.12 21.36
CA PRO A 47 0.49 6.93 20.60
C PRO A 47 0.88 5.45 20.41
N GLN A 48 0.57 4.59 21.38
CA GLN A 48 0.88 3.15 21.31
C GLN A 48 0.04 2.40 20.27
N VAL A 49 -1.05 2.99 19.78
CA VAL A 49 -1.91 2.42 18.74
C VAL A 49 -1.35 2.67 17.33
N ILE A 50 -0.49 3.67 17.12
CA ILE A 50 0.08 4.00 15.79
C ILE A 50 0.74 2.78 15.11
N PRO A 51 1.55 1.95 15.79
CA PRO A 51 2.13 0.76 15.16
C PRO A 51 1.12 -0.31 14.73
N TYR A 52 -0.11 -0.27 15.27
CA TYR A 52 -1.19 -1.18 14.85
C TYR A 52 -1.86 -0.69 13.57
N THR A 53 -2.03 0.62 13.40
CA THR A 53 -2.64 1.20 12.19
C THR A 53 -1.77 0.94 10.97
N ASP A 54 -0.46 0.99 11.14
CA ASP A 54 0.55 0.66 10.13
C ASP A 54 0.41 -0.77 9.57
N ARG A 55 -0.12 -1.69 10.38
CA ARG A 55 -0.24 -3.12 10.06
C ARG A 55 -1.61 -3.51 9.50
N MET A 56 -2.54 -2.56 9.38
CA MET A 56 -3.88 -2.82 8.84
C MET A 56 -3.83 -3.05 7.33
N ASP A 57 -3.24 -2.09 6.62
CA ASP A 57 -2.83 -2.25 5.22
C ASP A 57 -1.30 -2.04 5.14
N TYR A 58 -0.56 -3.14 5.10
CA TYR A 58 0.90 -3.16 5.08
C TYR A 58 1.50 -2.66 3.76
N LEU A 59 0.69 -2.43 2.73
CA LEU A 59 1.12 -1.79 1.47
C LEU A 59 0.93 -0.28 1.51
N ASN A 60 0.11 0.24 2.43
CA ASN A 60 -0.21 1.65 2.56
C ASN A 60 -0.09 2.19 4.01
N SER A 61 0.95 1.75 4.72
CA SER A 61 1.14 1.95 6.15
C SER A 61 1.07 3.44 6.55
N MET A 62 1.83 4.31 5.89
CA MET A 62 1.84 5.77 6.14
C MET A 62 0.44 6.42 6.06
N SER A 63 -0.38 6.04 5.08
CA SER A 63 -1.73 6.62 4.95
C SER A 63 -2.65 6.15 6.07
N ASN A 64 -2.48 4.92 6.55
CA ASN A 64 -3.24 4.42 7.70
C ASN A 64 -2.87 5.19 8.97
N GLU A 65 -1.57 5.40 9.22
CA GLU A 65 -1.11 6.23 10.35
C GLU A 65 -1.70 7.64 10.25
N TRP A 66 -1.67 8.23 9.05
CA TRP A 66 -2.19 9.57 8.85
C TRP A 66 -3.67 9.68 9.19
N SER A 67 -4.47 8.70 8.75
CA SER A 67 -5.91 8.68 9.03
C SER A 67 -6.20 8.64 10.53
N TYR A 68 -5.43 7.85 11.28
CA TYR A 68 -5.57 7.73 12.73
C TYR A 68 -5.09 8.98 13.46
N VAL A 69 -3.88 9.45 13.15
CA VAL A 69 -3.28 10.64 13.74
C VAL A 69 -4.14 11.87 13.50
N LEU A 70 -4.62 12.07 12.27
CA LEU A 70 -5.52 13.19 11.93
C LEU A 70 -6.84 13.11 12.71
N GLY A 71 -7.37 11.90 12.92
CA GLY A 71 -8.55 11.70 13.77
C GLY A 71 -8.32 12.14 15.21
N VAL A 72 -7.18 11.76 15.79
CA VAL A 72 -6.82 12.15 17.17
C VAL A 72 -6.51 13.64 17.27
N GLU A 73 -5.77 14.22 16.33
CA GLU A 73 -5.46 15.65 16.28
C GLU A 73 -6.73 16.50 16.23
N ARG A 74 -7.72 16.10 15.41
CA ARG A 74 -9.02 16.78 15.35
C ARG A 74 -9.80 16.68 16.66
N LEU A 75 -9.76 15.54 17.34
CA LEU A 75 -10.41 15.37 18.65
C LEU A 75 -9.76 16.24 19.73
N MET A 76 -8.45 16.48 19.64
CA MET A 76 -7.69 17.28 20.58
C MET A 76 -7.62 18.77 20.21
N GLY A 77 -8.08 19.17 19.02
CA GLY A 77 -7.95 20.54 18.51
C GLY A 77 -6.50 20.95 18.24
N ILE A 78 -5.64 20.00 17.85
CA ILE A 78 -4.22 20.26 17.54
C ILE A 78 -4.11 20.64 16.06
N GLU A 79 -3.49 21.79 15.79
CA GLU A 79 -3.07 22.19 14.45
C GLU A 79 -1.56 21.96 14.30
N VAL A 80 -1.16 21.29 13.23
CA VAL A 80 0.25 21.04 12.90
C VAL A 80 0.79 22.15 11.99
N PRO A 81 2.11 22.46 12.03
CA PRO A 81 2.70 23.44 11.12
C PRO A 81 2.51 23.06 9.64
N GLU A 82 2.33 24.05 8.77
CA GLU A 82 2.10 23.84 7.32
C GLU A 82 3.18 22.95 6.67
N ARG A 83 4.45 23.10 7.10
CA ARG A 83 5.56 22.25 6.64
C ARG A 83 5.30 20.76 6.90
N VAL A 84 4.72 20.42 8.06
CA VAL A 84 4.41 19.03 8.42
C VAL A 84 3.32 18.49 7.51
N GLU A 85 2.30 19.29 7.20
CA GLU A 85 1.23 18.89 6.27
C GLU A 85 1.78 18.57 4.88
N TYR A 86 2.65 19.42 4.33
CA TYR A 86 3.30 19.13 3.04
C TYR A 86 4.11 17.84 3.06
N ILE A 87 4.87 17.58 4.13
CA ILE A 87 5.64 16.34 4.26
C ILE A 87 4.71 15.13 4.33
N ARG A 88 3.61 15.23 5.10
CA ARG A 88 2.59 14.16 5.20
C ARG A 88 2.00 13.84 3.84
N VAL A 89 1.63 14.86 3.07
CA VAL A 89 1.12 14.69 1.70
C VAL A 89 2.18 14.01 0.83
N ILE A 90 3.41 14.53 0.76
CA ILE A 90 4.47 13.94 -0.09
C ILE A 90 4.70 12.47 0.25
N MET A 91 4.79 12.12 1.54
CA MET A 91 5.00 10.73 1.97
C MET A 91 3.80 9.84 1.64
N ALA A 92 2.56 10.31 1.85
CA ALA A 92 1.36 9.58 1.52
C ALA A 92 1.23 9.34 0.00
N GLU A 93 1.60 10.32 -0.81
CA GLU A 93 1.60 10.22 -2.29
C GLU A 93 2.64 9.21 -2.78
N LEU A 94 3.85 9.22 -2.21
CA LEU A 94 4.87 8.22 -2.50
C LEU A 94 4.41 6.81 -2.09
N GLN A 95 3.79 6.68 -0.90
CA GLN A 95 3.25 5.41 -0.43
C GLN A 95 2.12 4.91 -1.34
N ARG A 96 1.26 5.83 -1.82
CA ARG A 96 0.22 5.49 -2.79
C ARG A 96 0.80 4.91 -4.07
N ILE A 97 1.83 5.54 -4.64
CA ILE A 97 2.53 5.00 -5.83
C ILE A 97 3.08 3.60 -5.53
N ALA A 98 3.79 3.44 -4.41
CA ALA A 98 4.33 2.14 -3.99
C ALA A 98 3.26 1.05 -3.84
N SER A 99 2.09 1.39 -3.27
CA SER A 99 0.96 0.48 -3.13
C SER A 99 0.36 0.09 -4.49
N HIS A 100 0.19 1.07 -5.40
CA HIS A 100 -0.37 0.82 -6.73
C HIS A 100 0.57 0.01 -7.61
N LEU A 101 1.89 0.15 -7.45
CA LEU A 101 2.88 -0.69 -8.14
C LEU A 101 2.72 -2.18 -7.75
N VAL A 102 2.47 -2.47 -6.47
CA VAL A 102 2.17 -3.85 -6.05
C VAL A 102 0.85 -4.33 -6.62
N ALA A 103 -0.20 -3.50 -6.55
CA ALA A 103 -1.51 -3.86 -7.10
C ALA A 103 -1.43 -4.17 -8.61
N LEU A 104 -0.77 -3.31 -9.39
CA LEU A 104 -0.58 -3.50 -10.82
C LEU A 104 0.27 -4.74 -11.12
N GLY A 105 1.40 -4.90 -10.44
CA GLY A 105 2.30 -6.04 -10.65
C GLY A 105 1.65 -7.37 -10.30
N THR A 106 0.96 -7.46 -9.16
CA THR A 106 0.30 -8.70 -8.72
C THR A 106 -0.91 -9.03 -9.58
N TYR A 107 -1.70 -8.04 -9.98
CA TYR A 107 -2.80 -8.23 -10.91
C TYR A 107 -2.32 -8.72 -12.28
N GLY A 108 -1.24 -8.13 -12.80
CA GLY A 108 -0.58 -8.61 -14.01
C GLY A 108 -0.10 -10.06 -13.87
N ASN A 109 0.54 -10.40 -12.74
CA ASN A 109 1.02 -11.75 -12.48
C ASN A 109 -0.11 -12.78 -12.42
N ASP A 110 -1.23 -12.47 -11.77
CA ASP A 110 -2.42 -13.33 -11.72
C ASP A 110 -3.08 -13.49 -13.09
N ALA A 111 -3.00 -12.47 -13.95
CA ALA A 111 -3.42 -12.57 -15.33
C ALA A 111 -2.46 -13.41 -16.20
N GLY A 112 -1.23 -13.66 -15.72
CA GLY A 112 -0.18 -14.45 -16.38
C GLY A 112 1.01 -13.63 -16.88
N ALA A 113 1.02 -12.31 -16.68
CA ALA A 113 2.12 -11.43 -17.06
C ALA A 113 3.15 -11.27 -15.92
N PHE A 114 4.22 -12.06 -15.97
CA PHE A 114 5.25 -12.07 -14.92
C PHE A 114 6.23 -10.89 -14.99
N THR A 115 6.58 -10.40 -16.18
CA THR A 115 7.59 -9.33 -16.35
C THR A 115 7.20 -8.01 -15.68
N PRO A 116 5.97 -7.48 -15.84
CA PRO A 116 5.55 -6.23 -15.18
C PRO A 116 5.64 -6.29 -13.66
N PHE A 117 5.46 -7.47 -13.06
CA PHE A 117 5.60 -7.66 -11.61
C PHE A 117 7.02 -7.35 -11.14
N LEU A 118 8.05 -7.89 -11.81
CA LEU A 118 9.44 -7.63 -11.43
C LEU A 118 9.82 -6.15 -11.59
N TYR A 119 9.41 -5.51 -12.68
CA TYR A 119 9.70 -4.08 -12.90
C TYR A 119 8.99 -3.20 -11.87
N SER A 120 7.74 -3.51 -11.53
CA SER A 120 6.99 -2.78 -10.50
C SER A 120 7.69 -2.84 -9.13
N PHE A 121 8.33 -3.98 -8.80
CA PHE A 121 9.10 -4.12 -7.57
C PHE A 121 10.42 -3.33 -7.59
N ILE A 122 11.09 -3.22 -8.74
CA ILE A 122 12.29 -2.38 -8.89
C ILE A 122 11.95 -0.91 -8.65
N ASP A 123 10.85 -0.42 -9.22
CA ASP A 123 10.42 0.97 -9.00
C ASP A 123 9.94 1.21 -7.57
N ARG A 124 9.21 0.24 -7.00
CA ARG A 124 8.80 0.28 -5.59
C ARG A 124 9.99 0.34 -4.65
N GLU A 125 11.05 -0.41 -4.94
CA GLU A 125 12.26 -0.48 -4.12
C GLU A 125 12.93 0.90 -3.98
N LYS A 126 12.94 1.71 -5.05
CA LYS A 126 13.45 3.09 -5.00
C LYS A 126 12.66 3.97 -4.03
N ILE A 127 11.34 3.78 -3.95
CA ILE A 127 10.50 4.49 -2.97
C ILE A 127 10.81 4.01 -1.55
N LEU A 128 10.98 2.70 -1.35
CA LEU A 128 11.33 2.16 -0.05
C LEU A 128 12.69 2.66 0.45
N GLU A 129 13.67 2.87 -0.44
CA GLU A 129 14.95 3.49 -0.08
C GLU A 129 14.74 4.93 0.45
N LEU A 130 13.82 5.71 -0.15
CA LEU A 130 13.49 7.05 0.35
C LEU A 130 12.88 6.99 1.76
N PHE A 131 12.01 6.02 2.02
CA PHE A 131 11.44 5.82 3.35
C PHE A 131 12.49 5.36 4.35
N GLU A 132 13.37 4.43 3.98
CA GLU A 132 14.46 3.96 4.84
C GLU A 132 15.38 5.10 5.28
N ILE A 133 15.76 6.00 4.38
CA ILE A 133 16.61 7.16 4.73
C ILE A 133 15.85 8.12 5.67
N THR A 134 14.52 8.17 5.61
CA THR A 134 13.71 9.11 6.41
C THR A 134 13.34 8.55 7.79
N CYS A 135 12.92 7.29 7.88
CA CYS A 135 12.39 6.69 9.12
C CYS A 135 13.16 5.45 9.60
N GLY A 136 14.15 4.97 8.84
CA GLY A 136 14.94 3.78 9.19
C GLY A 136 14.22 2.45 8.97
N ALA A 137 13.02 2.46 8.37
CA ALA A 137 12.21 1.27 8.14
C ALA A 137 11.70 1.19 6.69
N ARG A 138 11.27 -0.01 6.28
CA ARG A 138 10.96 -0.35 4.87
C ARG A 138 9.54 -0.88 4.62
N LEU A 139 8.74 -0.99 5.67
CA LEU A 139 7.37 -1.51 5.56
C LEU A 139 6.45 -0.95 6.65
N LEU A 140 6.91 -1.01 7.90
CA LEU A 140 6.22 -0.47 9.08
C LEU A 140 7.04 0.72 9.55
N TYR A 141 6.57 1.93 9.27
CA TYR A 141 7.39 3.13 9.30
C TYR A 141 7.28 3.90 10.62
N ASN A 142 6.12 3.88 11.29
CA ASN A 142 5.91 4.61 12.54
C ASN A 142 6.34 6.09 12.42
N TYR A 143 6.03 6.71 11.28
CA TYR A 143 6.59 8.01 10.91
C TYR A 143 5.65 9.16 11.24
N PHE A 144 4.34 8.98 11.05
CA PHE A 144 3.36 9.99 11.45
C PHE A 144 2.98 9.81 12.91
N TRP A 145 3.14 10.89 13.68
CA TRP A 145 2.85 10.92 15.11
C TRP A 145 1.81 11.98 15.42
N ILE A 146 1.09 11.77 16.52
CA ILE A 146 0.11 12.76 17.03
C ILE A 146 0.85 14.07 17.32
N GLY A 147 0.46 15.13 16.62
CA GLY A 147 1.08 16.45 16.72
C GLY A 147 2.26 16.68 15.78
N GLY A 148 2.59 15.75 14.88
CA GLY A 148 3.63 15.98 13.90
C GLY A 148 4.18 14.75 13.16
N LEU A 149 5.51 14.69 13.11
CA LEU A 149 6.31 13.64 12.48
C LEU A 149 7.31 13.09 13.50
N SER A 150 7.76 11.86 13.31
CA SER A 150 8.81 11.26 14.13
C SER A 150 10.16 12.01 13.97
N HIS A 151 10.55 12.29 12.73
CA HIS A 151 11.79 12.99 12.36
C HIS A 151 11.54 13.91 11.16
N ASP A 152 12.31 15.00 11.02
CA ASP A 152 12.25 15.82 9.79
C ASP A 152 12.90 15.07 8.62
N ILE A 153 12.56 15.47 7.40
CA ILE A 153 13.14 14.90 6.18
C ILE A 153 14.63 15.23 6.08
N PRO A 154 15.47 14.31 5.56
CA PRO A 154 16.89 14.58 5.37
C PRO A 154 17.11 15.69 4.32
N PRO A 155 18.21 16.45 4.39
CA PRO A 155 18.46 17.59 3.49
C PRO A 155 18.38 17.23 1.99
N ASP A 156 18.84 16.03 1.63
CA ASP A 156 18.88 15.56 0.25
C ASP A 156 17.56 14.91 -0.24
N PHE A 157 16.54 14.81 0.62
CA PHE A 157 15.29 14.10 0.33
C PHE A 157 14.62 14.62 -0.95
N GLN A 158 14.48 15.94 -1.08
CA GLN A 158 13.81 16.56 -2.21
C GLN A 158 14.52 16.28 -3.54
N SER A 159 15.86 16.28 -3.54
CA SER A 159 16.67 15.97 -4.71
C SER A 159 16.47 14.51 -5.14
N LYS A 160 16.49 13.59 -4.17
CA LYS A 160 16.25 12.15 -4.43
C LYS A 160 14.84 11.87 -4.93
N VAL A 161 13.81 12.52 -4.37
CA VAL A 161 12.41 12.41 -4.85
C VAL A 161 12.28 12.91 -6.29
N LYS A 162 12.85 14.07 -6.61
CA LYS A 162 12.82 14.60 -7.99
C LYS A 162 13.54 13.68 -8.98
N LYS A 163 14.66 13.07 -8.57
CA LYS A 163 15.37 12.06 -9.36
C LYS A 163 14.48 10.84 -9.61
N PHE A 164 13.83 10.32 -8.57
CA PHE A 164 12.88 9.21 -8.70
C PHE A 164 11.76 9.52 -9.69
N ILE A 165 11.11 10.68 -9.57
CA ILE A 165 10.01 11.08 -10.47
C ILE A 165 10.47 11.09 -11.93
N LYS A 166 11.66 11.66 -12.20
CA LYS A 166 12.23 11.72 -13.56
C LYS A 166 12.51 10.34 -14.15
N GLU A 167 12.89 9.37 -13.32
CA GLU A 167 13.11 7.98 -13.74
C GLU A 167 11.80 7.19 -13.86
N PHE A 168 10.81 7.49 -13.02
CA PHE A 168 9.55 6.73 -12.95
C PHE A 168 8.55 7.13 -14.03
N GLU A 169 8.48 8.41 -14.40
CA GLU A 169 7.57 8.94 -15.42
C GLU A 169 7.63 8.16 -16.76
N PRO A 170 8.80 7.88 -17.36
CA PRO A 170 8.86 7.05 -18.57
C PRO A 170 8.44 5.60 -18.34
N ASN A 171 8.62 5.06 -17.14
CA ASN A 171 8.21 3.68 -16.81
C ASN A 171 6.69 3.52 -16.84
N ILE A 172 5.91 4.58 -16.57
CA ILE A 172 4.45 4.55 -16.70
C ILE A 172 4.03 4.18 -18.13
N LYS A 173 4.72 4.70 -19.14
CA LYS A 173 4.47 4.34 -20.53
C LYS A 173 4.77 2.86 -20.77
N MET A 174 5.91 2.38 -20.28
CA MET A 174 6.29 0.97 -20.37
C MET A 174 5.23 0.06 -19.73
N TYR A 175 4.72 0.39 -18.54
CA TYR A 175 3.66 -0.39 -17.89
C TYR A 175 2.37 -0.43 -18.72
N ASN A 176 1.97 0.70 -19.30
CA ASN A 176 0.80 0.74 -20.19
C ASN A 176 1.00 -0.08 -21.46
N ASP A 177 2.18 -0.02 -22.08
CA ASP A 177 2.52 -0.78 -23.27
C ASP A 177 2.51 -2.30 -22.99
N LEU A 178 2.93 -2.73 -21.79
CA LEU A 178 2.96 -4.14 -21.40
C LEU A 178 1.58 -4.69 -20.97
N LEU A 179 0.75 -3.88 -20.32
CA LEU A 179 -0.53 -4.30 -19.73
C LEU A 179 -1.72 -3.63 -20.41
N SER A 180 -1.90 -2.32 -20.22
CA SER A 180 -3.10 -1.58 -20.63
C SER A 180 -3.44 -1.69 -22.13
N TYR A 181 -2.43 -1.71 -23.00
CA TYR A 181 -2.61 -1.83 -24.45
C TYR A 181 -2.47 -3.26 -24.97
N ASN A 182 -2.18 -4.22 -24.09
CA ASN A 182 -2.02 -5.60 -24.48
C ASN A 182 -3.39 -6.24 -24.74
N LYS A 183 -3.60 -6.75 -25.95
CA LYS A 183 -4.85 -7.41 -26.36
C LYS A 183 -5.26 -8.54 -25.42
N ILE A 184 -4.32 -9.39 -24.98
CA ILE A 184 -4.61 -10.52 -24.09
C ILE A 184 -5.10 -10.01 -22.73
N PHE A 185 -4.46 -8.96 -22.21
CA PHE A 185 -4.85 -8.36 -20.95
C PHE A 185 -6.23 -7.70 -21.05
N ILE A 186 -6.51 -6.99 -22.14
CA ILE A 186 -7.84 -6.41 -22.40
C ILE A 186 -8.90 -7.51 -22.50
N GLU A 187 -8.67 -8.57 -23.27
CA GLU A 187 -9.64 -9.68 -23.40
C GLU A 187 -9.91 -10.40 -22.07
N ARG A 188 -8.96 -10.41 -21.15
CA ARG A 188 -9.07 -11.03 -19.82
C ARG A 188 -9.72 -10.14 -18.76
N THR A 189 -9.86 -8.84 -19.02
CA THR A 189 -10.29 -7.83 -18.02
C THR A 189 -11.48 -6.98 -18.48
N ALA A 190 -11.69 -6.88 -19.79
CA ALA A 190 -12.86 -6.24 -20.36
C ALA A 190 -14.05 -7.21 -20.31
N ASN A 191 -15.18 -6.76 -19.77
CA ASN A 191 -16.45 -7.50 -19.69
C ASN A 191 -16.45 -8.79 -18.83
N THR A 192 -15.53 -8.88 -17.86
CA THR A 192 -15.54 -9.90 -16.79
C THR A 192 -16.33 -9.47 -15.57
#